data_AF-A0AAV5LTJ7-F1
#
_entry.id   AF-A0AAV5LTJ7-F1
#
_cell.length_a   1.000
_cell.length_b   1.000
_cell.length_c   1.000
_cell.angle_alpha   90.00
_cell.angle_beta   90.00
_cell.angle_gamma   90.00
#
_symmetry.space_group_name_H-M   'P 1'
#
loop_
_entity.id
_entity.type
_entity.pdbx_description
1 polymer ?
#
loop_
_entity_poly.entity_id
_entity_poly.type
_entity_poly.pdbx_seq_one_letter_code
_entity_poly.pdbx_strand_id
1 'polypeptide(L)'
;MDVLHAGGKFGGSSSWYGVYVGLHGVGLSVVNALSEALEVTVWRDGMEYQQRYSPGKPVTSLICNTLPIEEEDHQGTSIWFWPDKGAAIEFDYNTIARELAFLNPKLTITFKKEDSDPEENVYNEYLYAGGWIGRICEMAKH
;
A
#
# COMPACT_ATOMS: atom_id res chain seq x y z
N MET A 1 -16.13 0.12 5.63
CA MET A 1 -15.38 1.39 5.46
C MET A 1 -16.32 2.37 4.79
N ASP A 2 -17.08 3.15 5.56
CA ASP A 2 -18.18 3.98 5.01
C ASP A 2 -18.15 5.42 5.60
N VAL A 3 -17.02 5.81 6.20
CA VAL A 3 -16.87 7.10 6.88
C VAL A 3 -15.62 7.82 6.34
N LEU A 4 -15.82 8.97 5.71
CA LEU A 4 -14.74 9.90 5.41
C LEU A 4 -14.24 10.53 6.73
N HIS A 5 -12.92 10.58 6.94
CA HIS A 5 -12.22 10.93 8.20
C HIS A 5 -12.09 9.83 9.27
N ALA A 6 -12.29 8.55 8.93
CA ALA A 6 -11.99 7.45 9.85
C ALA A 6 -10.55 6.93 9.67
N GLY A 7 -9.65 7.32 10.57
CA GLY A 7 -8.29 6.77 10.66
C GLY A 7 -7.60 7.17 11.96
N GLY A 8 -6.76 6.29 12.52
CA GLY A 8 -6.02 6.52 13.78
C GLY A 8 -4.93 7.60 13.71
N LYS A 9 -5.00 8.52 12.73
CA LYS A 9 -4.04 9.59 12.47
C LYS A 9 -4.53 10.97 12.94
N PHE A 10 -5.74 11.05 13.50
CA PHE A 10 -6.29 12.28 14.06
C PHE A 10 -6.04 12.33 15.58
N GLY A 11 -4.96 13.00 15.96
CA GLY A 11 -4.61 13.28 17.35
C GLY A 11 -3.21 13.90 17.42
N GLY A 12 -3.12 15.22 17.62
CA GLY A 12 -1.84 15.86 17.91
C GLY A 12 -1.19 15.23 19.16
N SER A 13 0.14 15.13 19.21
CA SER A 13 0.97 14.62 20.32
C SER A 13 0.67 13.21 20.88
N SER A 14 -0.47 12.59 20.57
CA SER A 14 -0.96 11.31 21.06
C SER A 14 -1.31 10.33 19.92
N SER A 15 -0.89 10.63 18.70
CA SER A 15 -0.83 9.70 17.58
C SER A 15 0.17 8.57 17.87
N TRP A 16 -0.24 7.30 17.69
CA TRP A 16 0.62 6.11 17.82
C TRP A 16 1.78 6.07 16.80
N TYR A 17 1.84 7.03 15.89
CA TYR A 17 2.81 7.06 14.79
C TYR A 17 3.32 8.49 14.54
N GLY A 18 4.65 8.65 14.46
CA GLY A 18 5.34 9.94 14.58
C GLY A 18 5.32 10.87 13.36
N VAL A 19 5.27 10.37 12.12
CA VAL A 19 5.31 11.22 10.89
C VAL A 19 4.51 10.55 9.76
N TYR A 20 3.60 11.28 9.12
CA TYR A 20 2.81 10.78 7.97
C TYR A 20 2.66 11.81 6.85
N VAL A 21 2.73 11.32 5.61
CA VAL A 21 2.50 12.09 4.37
C VAL A 21 0.99 12.18 4.02
N GLY A 22 0.15 11.31 4.58
CA GLY A 22 -1.30 11.27 4.33
C GLY A 22 -2.11 11.85 5.49
N LEU A 23 -2.26 13.18 5.52
CA LEU A 23 -2.88 13.94 6.63
C LEU A 23 -4.42 13.86 6.67
N HIS A 24 -5.08 13.43 5.60
CA HIS A 24 -6.53 13.60 5.49
C HIS A 24 -7.34 12.32 5.73
N GLY A 25 -6.70 11.14 5.87
CA GLY A 25 -7.44 9.89 6.07
C GLY A 25 -8.38 9.51 4.90
N VAL A 26 -8.24 10.18 3.75
CA VAL A 26 -9.12 10.02 2.57
C VAL A 26 -8.50 9.15 1.47
N GLY A 27 -7.20 8.84 1.57
CA GLY A 27 -6.47 8.19 0.47
C GLY A 27 -7.12 6.86 0.07
N LEU A 28 -7.31 5.96 1.05
CA LEU A 28 -7.92 4.65 0.78
C LEU A 28 -9.42 4.75 0.44
N SER A 29 -10.14 5.73 0.99
CA SER A 29 -11.56 5.92 0.67
C SER A 29 -11.76 6.48 -0.75
N VAL A 30 -10.87 7.33 -1.24
CA VAL A 30 -10.85 7.79 -2.63
C VAL A 30 -10.54 6.61 -3.56
N VAL A 31 -9.52 5.80 -3.23
CA VAL A 31 -9.21 4.58 -3.99
C VAL A 31 -10.43 3.66 -4.03
N ASN A 32 -11.09 3.42 -2.89
CA ASN A 32 -12.31 2.60 -2.83
C ASN A 32 -13.47 3.17 -3.65
N ALA A 33 -13.64 4.50 -3.66
CA ALA A 33 -14.70 5.16 -4.42
C ALA A 33 -14.47 5.12 -5.94
N LEU A 34 -13.20 5.11 -6.37
CA LEU A 34 -12.79 5.09 -7.79
C LEU A 34 -12.44 3.68 -8.31
N SER A 35 -12.74 2.64 -7.54
CA SER A 35 -12.50 1.24 -7.92
C SER A 35 -13.81 0.50 -8.15
N GLU A 36 -13.86 -0.34 -9.18
CA GLU A 36 -14.94 -1.32 -9.42
C GLU A 36 -15.04 -2.32 -8.26
N ALA A 37 -13.88 -2.72 -7.74
CA ALA A 37 -13.75 -3.58 -6.57
C ALA A 37 -12.51 -3.21 -5.77
N LEU A 38 -12.59 -3.43 -4.45
CA LEU A 38 -11.44 -3.32 -3.56
C LEU A 38 -11.53 -4.43 -2.51
N GLU A 39 -10.41 -5.06 -2.22
CA GLU A 39 -10.26 -6.09 -1.19
C GLU A 39 -9.15 -5.68 -0.22
N VAL A 40 -9.44 -5.82 1.07
CA VAL A 40 -8.48 -5.57 2.14
C VAL A 40 -8.33 -6.84 2.95
N THR A 41 -7.08 -7.25 3.13
CA THR A 41 -6.70 -8.32 4.06
C THR A 41 -5.76 -7.74 5.11
N VAL A 42 -6.05 -7.98 6.38
CA VAL A 42 -5.23 -7.55 7.52
C VAL A 42 -4.82 -8.78 8.30
N TRP A 43 -3.52 -8.95 8.54
CA TRP A 43 -2.98 -9.98 9.40
C TRP A 43 -2.49 -9.34 10.69
N ARG A 44 -3.04 -9.78 11.83
CA ARG A 44 -2.73 -9.23 13.15
C ARG A 44 -3.12 -10.21 14.25
N ASP A 45 -2.28 -10.34 15.27
CA ASP A 45 -2.55 -11.12 16.48
C ASP A 45 -2.94 -12.58 16.17
N GLY A 46 -2.26 -13.21 15.21
CA GLY A 46 -2.53 -14.58 14.75
C GLY A 46 -3.82 -14.75 13.94
N MET A 47 -4.45 -13.64 13.53
CA MET A 47 -5.74 -13.64 12.82
C MET A 47 -5.61 -12.96 11.46
N GLU A 48 -6.36 -13.48 10.49
CA GLU A 48 -6.61 -12.88 9.18
C GLU A 48 -8.02 -12.28 9.14
N TYR A 49 -8.10 -11.02 8.71
CA TYR A 49 -9.34 -10.29 8.52
C TYR A 49 -9.48 -9.86 7.07
N GLN A 50 -10.52 -10.31 6.38
CA GLN A 50 -10.75 -9.99 4.97
C GLN A 50 -12.11 -9.32 4.76
N GLN A 51 -12.14 -8.26 3.95
CA GLN A 51 -13.39 -7.63 3.52
C GLN A 51 -13.30 -7.09 2.10
N ARG A 52 -14.38 -7.28 1.33
CA ARG A 52 -14.50 -6.81 -0.04
C ARG A 52 -15.49 -5.65 -0.16
N TYR A 53 -15.19 -4.76 -1.09
CA TYR A 53 -15.91 -3.54 -1.42
C TYR A 53 -16.23 -3.48 -2.91
N SER A 54 -17.35 -2.83 -3.26
CA SER A 54 -17.75 -2.50 -4.64
C SER A 54 -18.63 -1.25 -4.62
N PRO A 55 -18.41 -0.32 -5.56
CA PRO A 55 -17.76 0.95 -5.32
C PRO A 55 -18.14 1.61 -3.99
N GLY A 56 -17.12 1.83 -3.15
CA GLY A 56 -17.26 2.58 -1.90
C GLY A 56 -18.05 1.88 -0.78
N LYS A 57 -18.66 0.70 -1.02
CA LYS A 57 -19.50 0.01 -0.03
C LYS A 57 -19.04 -1.42 0.23
N PRO A 58 -19.09 -1.90 1.48
CA PRO A 58 -18.79 -3.29 1.79
C PRO A 58 -19.84 -4.20 1.14
N VAL A 59 -19.37 -5.23 0.43
CA VAL A 59 -20.22 -6.25 -0.21
C VAL A 59 -20.14 -7.60 0.50
N THR A 60 -19.20 -7.76 1.43
CA THR A 60 -19.10 -8.91 2.31
C THR A 60 -19.13 -8.46 3.78
N SER A 61 -19.61 -9.34 4.65
CA SER A 61 -19.27 -9.28 6.07
C SER A 61 -17.75 -9.40 6.25
N LEU A 62 -17.24 -8.97 7.41
CA LEU A 62 -15.86 -9.20 7.77
C LEU A 62 -15.65 -10.71 7.97
N ILE A 63 -14.76 -11.30 7.18
CA ILE A 63 -14.34 -12.69 7.34
C ILE A 63 -13.15 -12.69 8.30
N CYS A 64 -13.19 -13.57 9.30
CA CYS A 64 -12.15 -13.70 10.32
C CYS A 64 -11.69 -15.15 10.40
N ASN A 65 -10.42 -15.40 10.10
CA ASN A 65 -9.81 -16.73 10.16
C ASN A 65 -8.62 -16.71 11.13
N THR A 66 -8.37 -17.83 11.81
CA THR A 66 -7.12 -18.02 12.55
C THR A 66 -6.04 -18.44 11.56
N LEU A 67 -4.85 -17.84 11.66
CA LEU A 67 -3.72 -18.20 10.82
C LEU A 67 -3.19 -19.59 11.21
N PRO A 68 -2.59 -20.33 10.25
CA PRO A 68 -1.79 -21.50 10.57
C PRO A 68 -0.68 -21.17 11.56
N ILE A 69 -0.24 -22.16 12.34
CA ILE A 69 0.84 -21.97 13.33
C ILE A 69 2.12 -21.49 12.65
N GLU A 70 2.39 -21.90 11.41
CA GLU A 70 3.56 -21.46 10.66
C GLU A 70 3.52 -19.96 10.30
N GLU A 71 2.35 -19.33 10.33
CA GLU A 71 2.12 -17.93 10.01
C GLU A 71 1.61 -17.10 11.20
N GLU A 72 1.66 -17.64 12.42
CA GLU A 72 1.10 -16.97 13.62
C GLU A 72 1.71 -15.58 13.87
N ASP A 73 3.00 -15.41 13.53
CA ASP A 73 3.73 -14.15 13.64
C ASP A 73 3.53 -13.19 12.44
N HIS A 74 2.80 -13.60 11.39
CA HIS A 74 2.58 -12.78 10.21
C HIS A 74 1.73 -11.55 10.58
N GLN A 75 2.29 -10.37 10.31
CA GLN A 75 1.61 -9.09 10.47
C GLN A 75 1.70 -8.27 9.20
N GLY A 76 0.60 -7.63 8.82
CA GLY A 76 0.59 -6.81 7.62
C GLY A 76 -0.79 -6.38 7.17
N THR A 77 -0.81 -5.68 6.05
CA THR A 77 -2.04 -5.30 5.35
C THR A 77 -1.80 -5.39 3.86
N SER A 78 -2.65 -6.16 3.19
CA SER A 78 -2.72 -6.25 1.75
C SER A 78 -3.96 -5.51 1.25
N ILE A 79 -3.79 -4.73 0.20
CA ILE A 79 -4.88 -3.99 -0.44
C ILE A 79 -4.82 -4.29 -1.93
N TRP A 80 -5.89 -4.87 -2.46
CA TRP A 80 -6.07 -5.13 -3.88
C TRP A 80 -7.22 -4.26 -4.39
N PHE A 81 -7.04 -3.60 -5.51
CA PHE A 81 -8.10 -2.78 -6.10
C PHE A 81 -8.09 -2.86 -7.62
N TRP A 82 -9.28 -2.77 -8.19
CA TRP A 82 -9.52 -2.76 -9.62
C TRP A 82 -10.07 -1.39 -10.00
N PRO A 83 -9.28 -0.55 -10.68
CA PRO A 83 -9.74 0.77 -11.13
C PRO A 83 -11.02 0.67 -11.97
N ASP A 84 -11.90 1.67 -11.84
CA ASP A 84 -13.01 1.84 -12.77
C ASP A 84 -12.50 2.02 -14.21
N LYS A 85 -13.11 1.34 -15.18
CA LYS A 85 -12.81 1.45 -16.62
C LYS A 85 -12.85 2.89 -17.16
N GLY A 86 -13.56 3.79 -16.50
CA GLY A 86 -13.57 5.21 -16.84
C GLY A 86 -12.31 5.98 -16.42
N ALA A 87 -11.51 5.44 -15.50
CA ALA A 87 -10.27 6.03 -15.05
C ALA A 87 -9.11 5.54 -15.92
N ALA A 88 -8.62 6.39 -16.82
CA ALA A 88 -7.32 6.17 -17.45
C ALA A 88 -6.24 6.35 -16.37
N ILE A 89 -5.61 5.25 -15.95
CA ILE A 89 -4.53 5.31 -14.97
C ILE A 89 -3.26 4.73 -15.59
N GLU A 90 -2.33 5.63 -15.93
CA GLU A 90 -0.94 5.28 -16.15
C GLU A 90 -0.16 5.63 -14.89
N PHE A 91 0.59 4.67 -14.39
CA PHE A 91 1.39 4.84 -13.19
C PHE A 91 2.88 4.79 -13.56
N ASP A 92 3.62 5.85 -13.26
CA ASP A 92 5.09 5.81 -13.26
C ASP A 92 5.59 5.28 -11.91
N TYR A 93 5.50 3.96 -11.76
CA TYR A 93 5.87 3.28 -10.52
C TYR A 93 7.38 3.32 -10.23
N ASN A 94 8.22 3.35 -11.26
CA ASN A 94 9.67 3.33 -11.09
C ASN A 94 10.15 4.61 -10.41
N THR A 95 9.61 5.76 -10.81
CA THR A 95 9.93 7.03 -10.15
C THR A 95 9.41 7.05 -8.71
N ILE A 96 8.19 6.60 -8.45
CA ILE A 96 7.60 6.60 -7.10
C ILE A 96 8.36 5.67 -6.14
N ALA A 97 8.62 4.43 -6.54
CA ALA A 97 9.30 3.44 -5.71
C ALA A 97 10.74 3.86 -5.37
N ARG A 98 11.46 4.39 -6.36
CA ARG A 98 12.83 4.91 -6.18
C ARG A 98 12.86 6.07 -5.19
N GLU A 99 11.99 7.06 -5.35
CA GLU A 99 11.89 8.21 -4.44
C GLU A 99 11.57 7.76 -3.00
N LEU A 100 10.62 6.84 -2.82
CA LEU A 100 10.26 6.31 -1.49
C LEU A 100 11.40 5.54 -0.83
N ALA A 101 12.18 4.77 -1.58
CA ALA A 101 13.30 4.01 -1.06
C ALA A 101 14.46 4.93 -0.61
N PHE A 102 14.72 6.05 -1.32
CA PHE A 102 15.68 7.07 -0.87
C PHE A 102 15.27 7.76 0.44
N LEU A 103 13.97 7.95 0.64
CA LEU A 103 13.41 8.56 1.85
C LEU A 103 13.46 7.62 3.07
N ASN A 104 13.49 6.31 2.84
CA ASN A 104 13.38 5.28 3.86
C ASN A 104 14.52 4.26 3.76
N PRO A 105 15.73 4.57 4.26
CA PRO A 105 16.95 3.78 3.99
C PRO A 105 16.96 2.36 4.59
N LYS A 106 15.95 1.98 5.38
CA LYS A 106 15.77 0.63 5.95
C LYS A 106 14.56 -0.11 5.37
N LEU A 107 13.87 0.49 4.41
CA LEU A 107 12.70 -0.11 3.76
C LEU A 107 13.12 -0.67 2.41
N THR A 108 12.87 -1.97 2.21
CA THR A 108 12.91 -2.57 0.89
C THR A 108 11.56 -2.34 0.22
N ILE A 109 11.57 -1.80 -1.00
CA ILE A 109 10.37 -1.63 -1.81
C ILE A 109 10.54 -2.47 -3.06
N THR A 110 9.61 -3.41 -3.26
CA THR A 110 9.59 -4.27 -4.44
C THR A 110 8.43 -3.84 -5.34
N PHE A 111 8.73 -3.70 -6.63
CA PHE A 111 7.73 -3.46 -7.67
C PHE A 111 7.72 -4.65 -8.63
N LYS A 112 6.53 -5.18 -8.87
CA LYS A 112 6.29 -6.27 -9.82
C LYS A 112 5.17 -5.85 -10.77
N LYS A 113 5.47 -5.84 -12.07
CA LYS A 113 4.47 -5.74 -13.13
C LYS A 113 4.30 -7.14 -13.72
N GLU A 114 3.09 -7.66 -13.63
CA GLU A 114 2.71 -8.92 -14.24
C GLU A 114 2.00 -8.66 -15.57
N ASP A 115 2.37 -9.39 -16.62
CA ASP A 115 1.75 -9.36 -17.94
C ASP A 115 1.23 -10.76 -18.32
N SER A 116 0.36 -10.80 -19.34
CA SER A 116 -0.16 -12.04 -19.92
C SER A 116 0.97 -12.86 -20.56
N ASP A 117 1.98 -12.17 -21.11
CA ASP A 117 3.24 -12.78 -21.53
C ASP A 117 4.25 -12.75 -20.36
N PRO A 118 4.65 -13.90 -19.81
CA PRO A 118 5.61 -13.95 -18.72
C PRO A 118 6.98 -13.33 -19.04
N GLU A 119 7.36 -13.24 -20.32
CA GLU A 119 8.62 -12.60 -20.74
C GLU A 119 8.57 -11.07 -20.62
N GLU A 120 7.37 -10.48 -20.60
CA GLU A 120 7.16 -9.03 -20.42
C GLU A 120 7.01 -8.62 -18.94
N ASN A 121 7.10 -9.58 -18.02
CA ASN A 121 7.09 -9.30 -16.59
C ASN A 121 8.28 -8.42 -16.19
N VAL A 122 8.01 -7.37 -15.41
CA VAL A 122 9.05 -6.49 -14.86
C VAL A 122 9.13 -6.67 -13.36
N TYR A 123 10.34 -6.89 -12.85
CA TYR A 123 10.61 -7.00 -11.42
C TYR A 123 11.74 -6.04 -11.05
N ASN A 124 11.48 -5.16 -10.08
CA ASN A 124 12.45 -4.20 -9.54
C ASN A 124 12.44 -4.26 -8.01
N GLU A 125 13.62 -4.25 -7.40
CA GLU A 125 13.79 -4.14 -5.96
C GLU A 125 14.63 -2.90 -5.65
N TYR A 126 14.14 -2.06 -4.73
CA TYR A 126 14.78 -0.80 -4.34
C TYR A 126 15.16 -0.84 -2.86
N LEU A 127 16.47 -0.75 -2.60
CA LEU A 127 17.05 -0.63 -1.27
C LEU A 127 18.22 0.35 -1.33
N TYR A 128 18.07 1.52 -0.70
CA TYR A 128 19.10 2.56 -0.69
C TYR A 128 19.56 2.86 0.74
N ALA A 129 20.52 2.08 1.24
CA ALA A 129 21.07 2.24 2.59
C ALA A 129 21.70 3.63 2.84
N GLY A 130 22.13 4.32 1.79
CA GLY A 130 22.69 5.68 1.87
C GLY A 130 21.66 6.81 1.98
N GLY A 131 20.36 6.50 1.85
CA GLY A 131 19.28 7.49 1.91
C GLY A 131 19.51 8.72 1.01
N TRP A 132 19.27 9.91 1.56
CA TRP A 132 19.47 11.19 0.87
C TRP A 132 20.90 11.42 0.33
N ILE A 133 21.92 10.91 1.01
CA ILE A 133 23.32 11.02 0.54
C ILE A 133 23.49 10.22 -0.75
N GLY A 134 22.86 9.04 -0.84
CA GLY A 134 22.82 8.24 -2.06
C GLY A 134 22.19 9.00 -3.23
N ARG A 135 21.05 9.67 -2.98
CA ARG A 135 20.34 10.46 -3.99
C ARG A 135 21.18 11.62 -4.54
N ILE A 136 21.83 12.39 -3.67
CA ILE A 136 22.67 13.54 -4.09
C ILE A 136 23.85 13.06 -4.96
N CYS A 137 24.47 11.93 -4.60
CA CYS A 137 25.56 11.34 -5.38
C CYS A 137 25.11 10.83 -6.75
N GLU A 138 23.86 10.41 -6.92
CA GLU A 138 23.31 10.01 -8.21
C GLU A 138 23.05 11.23 -9.11
N MET A 139 22.45 12.28 -8.55
CA MET A 139 22.18 13.52 -9.28
C MET A 139 23.45 14.21 -9.77
N ALA A 140 24.57 14.07 -9.05
CA ALA A 140 25.86 14.66 -9.42
C ALA A 140 26.61 13.89 -10.55
N LYS A 141 26.06 12.77 -11.05
CA LYS A 141 26.64 11.98 -12.15
C LYS A 141 26.12 12.39 -13.53
N HIS A 142 25.20 13.35 -13.61
CA HIS A 142 24.66 13.95 -14.83
C HIS A 142 24.99 15.45 -14.87
#